data_AF-A0A9D2LJY1-F1
#
_entry.id   AF-A0A9D2LJY1-F1
#
_cell.length_a   1.000
_cell.length_b   1.000
_cell.length_c   1.000
_cell.angle_alpha   90.00
_cell.angle_beta   90.00
_cell.angle_gamma   90.00
#
_symmetry.space_group_name_H-M   'P 1'
#
loop_
_entity.id
_entity.type
_entity.pdbx_description
1 polymer ?
#
loop_
_entity_poly.entity_id
_entity_poly.type
_entity_poly.pdbx_seq_one_letter_code
_entity_poly.pdbx_strand_id
1 'polypeptide(L)'
;MNSMMEYRHLSDEDLAVLSMVLLTLLDFGYCIPHVDVDSPGFCRDYGPHRVYEIVVRLRDDEVFNPQAFTEQLDKYAHICKAVKPHYYGVEEYPAYEGFCFDTVSGTAKTRRLHNFHDVYISVFI
;
A
#
# COMPACT_ATOMS: atom_id res chain seq x y z
N MET A 1 -30.79 4.03 -4.91
CA MET A 1 -30.28 2.81 -5.58
C MET A 1 -28.96 2.47 -4.92
N ASN A 2 -28.92 1.39 -4.14
CA ASN A 2 -27.65 0.86 -3.63
C ASN A 2 -26.91 0.26 -4.83
N SER A 3 -25.84 0.89 -5.29
CA SER A 3 -24.90 0.18 -6.15
C SER A 3 -24.27 -0.89 -5.27
N MET A 4 -24.56 -2.15 -5.54
CA MET A 4 -23.73 -3.24 -5.04
C MET A 4 -22.30 -2.89 -5.44
N MET A 5 -21.41 -2.71 -4.47
CA MET A 5 -19.97 -2.75 -4.74
C MET A 5 -19.71 -4.12 -5.36
N GLU A 6 -19.44 -4.15 -6.67
CA GLU A 6 -18.92 -5.35 -7.31
C GLU A 6 -17.52 -5.56 -6.75
N TYR A 7 -17.35 -6.61 -5.95
CA TYR A 7 -16.05 -7.02 -5.44
C TYR A 7 -15.15 -7.38 -6.63
N ARG A 8 -14.03 -6.67 -6.79
CA ARG A 8 -13.07 -6.96 -7.86
C ARG A 8 -12.29 -8.21 -7.49
N HIS A 9 -12.46 -9.27 -8.24
CA HIS A 9 -11.56 -10.42 -8.14
C HIS A 9 -10.17 -10.03 -8.66
N LEU A 10 -9.16 -10.11 -7.80
CA LEU A 10 -7.75 -9.93 -8.17
C LEU A 10 -7.32 -11.09 -9.09
N SER A 11 -6.69 -10.75 -10.21
CA SER A 11 -6.06 -11.70 -11.12
C SER A 11 -4.71 -12.19 -10.57
N ASP A 12 -4.15 -13.25 -11.16
CA ASP A 12 -2.82 -13.74 -10.80
C ASP A 12 -1.73 -12.68 -11.02
N GLU A 13 -1.89 -11.82 -12.03
CA GLU A 13 -1.00 -10.69 -12.28
C GLU A 13 -1.09 -9.65 -11.15
N ASP A 14 -2.31 -9.32 -10.70
CA ASP A 14 -2.51 -8.41 -9.57
C ASP A 14 -1.86 -8.96 -8.30
N LEU A 15 -2.08 -10.25 -8.01
CA LEU A 15 -1.49 -10.92 -6.86
C LEU A 15 0.04 -10.95 -6.92
N ALA A 16 0.62 -11.15 -8.11
CA ALA A 16 2.07 -11.12 -8.31
C ALA A 16 2.64 -9.72 -8.03
N VAL A 17 2.02 -8.66 -8.55
CA VAL A 17 2.44 -7.27 -8.29
C VAL A 17 2.35 -6.97 -6.80
N LEU A 18 1.21 -7.26 -6.18
CA LEU A 18 1.00 -7.00 -4.75
C LEU A 18 2.00 -7.76 -3.89
N SER A 19 2.27 -9.02 -4.20
CA SER A 19 3.27 -9.80 -3.48
C SER A 19 4.65 -9.16 -3.55
N MET A 20 5.07 -8.71 -4.74
CA MET A 20 6.37 -8.05 -4.91
C MET A 20 6.46 -6.73 -4.15
N VAL A 21 5.42 -5.89 -4.21
CA VAL A 21 5.40 -4.62 -3.49
C VAL A 21 5.39 -4.85 -1.98
N LEU A 22 4.53 -5.73 -1.47
CA LEU A 22 4.45 -6.02 -0.04
C LEU A 22 5.76 -6.61 0.49
N LEU A 23 6.38 -7.54 -0.23
CA LEU A 23 7.71 -8.07 0.14
C LEU A 23 8.76 -6.95 0.18
N THR A 24 8.74 -6.05 -0.80
CA THR A 24 9.65 -4.90 -0.84
C THR A 24 9.47 -4.01 0.38
N LEU A 25 8.23 -3.70 0.77
CA LEU A 25 7.94 -2.87 1.94
C LEU A 25 8.34 -3.54 3.26
N LEU A 26 8.10 -4.85 3.36
CA LEU A 26 8.46 -5.65 4.53
C LEU A 26 9.99 -5.76 4.70
N ASP A 27 10.75 -5.84 3.62
CA ASP A 27 12.23 -5.86 3.64
C ASP A 27 12.83 -4.58 4.25
N PHE A 28 12.14 -3.44 4.10
CA PHE A 28 12.52 -2.18 4.73
C PHE A 28 11.94 -2.00 6.15
N GLY A 29 11.13 -2.95 6.63
CA GLY A 29 10.49 -2.89 7.94
C GLY A 29 9.36 -1.87 8.05
N TYR A 30 8.77 -1.46 6.92
CA TYR A 30 7.66 -0.49 6.94
C TYR A 30 6.41 -1.10 7.57
N CYS A 31 5.70 -0.27 8.36
CA CYS A 31 4.40 -0.62 8.91
C CYS A 31 3.32 -0.44 7.83
N ILE A 32 2.59 -1.51 7.53
CA ILE A 32 1.47 -1.51 6.57
C ILE A 32 0.17 -1.50 7.38
N PRO A 33 -0.50 -0.35 7.54
CA PRO A 33 -1.59 -0.19 8.51
C PRO A 33 -2.83 -1.01 8.16
N HIS A 34 -3.19 -1.08 6.88
CA HIS A 34 -4.22 -1.95 6.31
C HIS A 34 -4.14 -1.85 4.78
N VAL A 35 -4.23 -2.97 4.07
CA VAL A 35 -4.40 -2.96 2.61
C VAL A 35 -5.86 -3.32 2.33
N ASP A 36 -6.67 -2.31 2.00
CA ASP A 36 -8.05 -2.53 1.57
C ASP A 36 -8.09 -2.72 0.07
N VAL A 37 -8.04 -3.98 -0.37
CA VAL A 37 -8.04 -4.34 -1.80
C VAL A 37 -9.36 -4.03 -2.49
N ASP A 38 -10.44 -3.85 -1.71
CA ASP A 38 -11.77 -3.51 -2.20
C ASP A 38 -11.98 -1.98 -2.29
N SER A 39 -11.02 -1.19 -1.80
CA SER A 39 -11.06 0.27 -1.92
C SER A 39 -11.04 0.67 -3.40
N PRO A 40 -11.96 1.54 -3.87
CA PRO A 40 -11.99 1.99 -5.26
C PRO A 40 -10.68 2.66 -5.73
N GLY A 41 -9.87 3.17 -4.79
CA GLY A 41 -8.58 3.80 -5.08
C GLY A 41 -7.41 2.82 -5.15
N PHE A 42 -7.56 1.61 -4.60
CA PHE A 42 -6.46 0.65 -4.43
C PHE A 42 -5.91 0.15 -5.76
N CYS A 43 -6.79 -0.25 -6.68
CA CYS A 43 -6.40 -0.75 -7.99
C CYS A 43 -7.29 -0.12 -9.06
N ARG A 44 -6.70 0.77 -9.85
CA ARG A 44 -7.41 1.56 -10.86
C ARG A 44 -6.73 1.43 -12.22
N ASP A 45 -7.53 1.32 -13.27
CA ASP A 45 -7.00 1.32 -14.63
C ASP A 45 -6.81 2.78 -15.08
N TYR A 46 -5.62 3.10 -15.59
CA TYR A 46 -5.23 4.41 -16.10
C TYR A 46 -4.70 4.27 -17.52
N GLY A 47 -5.60 4.37 -18.50
CA GLY A 47 -5.29 4.11 -19.90
C GLY A 47 -4.86 2.65 -20.11
N PRO A 48 -3.69 2.36 -20.70
CA PRO A 48 -3.20 0.99 -20.86
C PRO A 48 -2.57 0.42 -19.58
N HIS A 49 -2.41 1.23 -18.54
CA HIS A 49 -1.73 0.85 -17.31
C HIS A 49 -2.71 0.51 -16.20
N ARG A 50 -2.27 -0.35 -15.28
CA ARG A 50 -2.97 -0.58 -14.01
C ARG A 50 -2.15 -0.01 -12.88
N VAL A 51 -2.76 0.83 -12.06
CA VAL A 51 -2.12 1.52 -10.93
C VAL A 51 -2.60 0.91 -9.63
N TYR A 52 -1.65 0.58 -8.76
CA TYR A 52 -1.85 0.10 -7.41
C TYR A 52 -1.40 1.18 -6.43
N GLU A 53 -2.25 1.49 -5.46
CA GLU A 53 -1.97 2.47 -4.41
C GLU A 53 -1.90 1.75 -3.06
N ILE A 54 -0.72 1.78 -2.45
CA ILE A 54 -0.43 1.03 -1.22
C ILE A 54 0.04 2.01 -0.16
N VAL A 55 -0.57 1.94 1.01
CA VAL A 55 -0.26 2.85 2.11
C VAL A 55 0.77 2.21 3.02
N VAL A 56 1.83 2.97 3.34
CA VAL A 56 2.67 2.71 4.50
C VAL A 56 2.55 3.83 5.50
N ARG A 57 2.70 3.49 6.78
CA ARG A 57 2.65 4.46 7.87
C ARG A 57 4.05 4.66 8.42
N LEU A 58 4.49 5.91 8.42
CA LEU A 58 5.79 6.33 8.91
C LEU A 58 5.63 7.27 10.09
N ARG A 59 6.64 7.34 10.95
CA ARG A 59 6.74 8.42 11.92
C ARG A 59 7.10 9.73 11.22
N ASP A 60 6.74 10.87 11.80
CA ASP A 60 7.04 12.19 11.21
C ASP A 60 8.53 12.52 11.07
N ASP A 61 9.41 11.77 11.75
CA ASP A 61 10.87 11.86 11.62
C ASP A 61 11.47 10.87 10.60
N GLU A 62 10.63 10.01 10.00
CA GLU A 62 11.01 9.06 8.96
C GLU A 62 10.62 9.60 7.58
N VAL A 63 11.35 9.15 6.54
CA VAL A 63 11.10 9.55 5.16
C VAL A 63 11.11 8.28 4.30
N PHE A 64 10.10 8.14 3.43
CA PHE A 64 10.09 7.06 2.46
C PHE A 64 11.23 7.26 1.46
N ASN A 65 12.04 6.21 1.21
CA ASN A 65 13.15 6.27 0.25
C ASN A 65 12.73 5.64 -1.10
N PRO A 66 12.37 6.43 -2.13
CA PRO A 66 11.86 5.90 -3.39
C PRO A 66 12.91 5.14 -4.18
N GLN A 67 14.17 5.56 -4.09
CA GLN A 67 15.26 4.93 -4.83
C GLN A 67 15.52 3.53 -4.29
N ALA A 68 15.68 3.40 -2.97
CA ALA A 68 15.89 2.10 -2.35
C ALA A 68 14.70 1.15 -2.59
N PHE A 69 13.47 1.67 -2.51
CA PHE A 69 12.27 0.92 -2.84
C PHE A 69 12.30 0.41 -4.30
N THR A 70 12.60 1.28 -5.26
CA THR A 70 12.66 0.92 -6.68
C THR A 70 13.72 -0.14 -6.94
N GLU A 71 14.92 0.04 -6.40
CA GLU A 71 16.03 -0.92 -6.55
C GLU A 71 15.70 -2.30 -5.98
N GLN A 72 14.94 -2.37 -4.88
CA GLN A 72 14.52 -3.63 -4.28
C GLN A 72 13.34 -4.26 -5.02
N LEU A 73 12.37 -3.46 -5.47
CA LEU A 73 11.25 -3.92 -6.30
C LEU A 73 11.75 -4.54 -7.61
N ASP A 74 12.75 -3.93 -8.25
CA ASP A 74 13.36 -4.44 -9.48
C ASP A 74 13.98 -5.83 -9.27
N LYS A 75 14.59 -6.11 -8.10
CA LYS A 75 15.14 -7.45 -7.79
C LYS A 75 14.03 -8.51 -7.76
N TYR A 76 12.88 -8.20 -7.17
CA TYR A 76 11.74 -9.13 -7.17
C TYR A 76 11.12 -9.29 -8.56
N ALA A 77 11.01 -8.20 -9.33
CA ALA A 77 10.54 -8.24 -10.71
C ALA A 77 11.47 -9.08 -11.61
N HIS A 78 12.78 -9.09 -11.35
CA HIS A 78 13.73 -9.96 -12.05
C HIS A 78 13.51 -11.45 -11.77
N ILE A 79 12.98 -11.80 -10.59
CA ILE A 79 12.63 -13.18 -10.21
C ILE A 79 11.29 -13.57 -10.84
N CYS A 80 10.27 -12.72 -10.70
CA CYS A 80 8.93 -12.92 -11.26
C CYS A 80 8.81 -12.30 -12.66
N LYS A 81 9.24 -13.03 -13.69
CA LYS A 81 9.21 -12.53 -15.08
C LYS A 81 7.81 -12.35 -15.69
N ALA A 82 6.75 -12.69 -14.96
CA ALA A 82 5.37 -12.63 -15.43
C ALA A 82 4.85 -11.19 -15.53
N VAL A 83 5.26 -10.31 -14.61
CA VAL A 83 4.83 -8.91 -14.55
C VAL A 83 6.01 -8.03 -14.17
N LYS A 84 6.02 -6.78 -14.63
CA LYS A 84 7.10 -5.83 -14.37
C LYS A 84 6.54 -4.57 -13.70
N PRO A 85 6.37 -4.59 -12.36
CA PRO A 85 5.87 -3.44 -11.63
C PRO A 85 6.90 -2.31 -11.65
N HIS A 86 6.40 -1.08 -11.73
CA HIS A 86 7.20 0.13 -11.78
C HIS A 86 6.71 1.13 -10.74
N TYR A 87 7.62 1.64 -9.92
CA TYR A 87 7.33 2.75 -9.02
C TYR A 87 6.99 4.02 -9.82
N TYR A 88 5.88 4.68 -9.48
CA TYR A 88 5.46 5.93 -10.10
C TYR A 88 5.76 7.14 -9.22
N GLY A 89 5.38 7.07 -7.94
CA GLY A 89 5.39 8.23 -7.07
C GLY A 89 4.84 7.92 -5.68
N VAL A 90 4.96 8.91 -4.80
CA VAL A 90 4.34 8.92 -3.48
C VAL A 90 3.55 10.20 -3.24
N GLU A 91 2.48 10.08 -2.48
CA GLU A 91 1.75 11.20 -1.89
C GLU A 91 1.72 11.03 -0.37
N GLU A 92 1.94 12.10 0.38
CA GLU A 92 2.03 12.06 1.85
C GLU A 92 0.90 12.86 2.48
N TYR A 93 0.22 12.26 3.45
CA TYR A 93 -0.88 12.89 4.18
C TYR A 93 -0.74 12.66 5.68
N PRO A 94 -1.16 13.61 6.55
CA PRO A 94 -1.21 13.37 7.98
C PRO A 94 -2.00 12.10 8.31
N ALA A 95 -1.50 11.25 9.20
CA ALA A 95 -2.23 10.04 9.58
C ALA A 95 -3.44 10.41 10.46
N TYR A 96 -4.65 10.24 9.94
CA TYR A 96 -5.85 10.64 10.67
C TYR A 96 -6.32 9.59 11.68
N GLU A 97 -6.07 8.29 11.43
CA GLU A 97 -6.64 7.20 12.22
C GLU A 97 -5.66 6.03 12.41
N GLY A 98 -5.41 5.67 13.68
CA GLY A 98 -4.73 4.45 14.08
C GLY A 98 -5.64 3.55 14.89
N PHE A 99 -5.59 2.25 14.59
CA PHE A 99 -6.26 1.24 15.39
C PHE A 99 -5.43 1.02 16.67
N CYS A 100 -6.03 1.30 17.82
CA CYS A 100 -5.43 0.97 19.11
C CYS A 100 -6.35 0.02 19.88
N PHE A 101 -5.76 -1.05 20.41
CA PHE A 101 -6.47 -1.95 21.30
C PHE A 101 -6.41 -1.37 22.72
N ASP A 102 -7.56 -0.96 23.24
CA ASP A 102 -7.67 -0.49 24.61
C ASP A 102 -7.75 -1.71 25.53
N THR A 103 -6.62 -2.06 26.16
CA THR A 103 -6.50 -3.24 27.02
C THR A 103 -7.35 -3.17 28.29
N VAL A 104 -7.79 -1.98 28.70
CA VAL A 104 -8.63 -1.77 29.89
C VAL A 104 -10.10 -2.06 29.57
N SER A 105 -10.56 -1.63 28.39
CA SER A 105 -11.94 -1.85 27.95
C SER A 105 -12.13 -3.10 27.08
N GLY A 106 -11.05 -3.73 26.62
CA GLY A 106 -11.08 -4.85 25.68
C GLY A 106 -11.67 -4.48 24.32
N THR A 107 -11.73 -3.19 24.00
CA THR A 107 -12.35 -2.69 22.75
C THR A 107 -11.30 -2.08 21.84
N ALA A 108 -11.53 -2.28 20.55
CA ALA A 108 -10.86 -1.53 19.50
C ALA A 108 -11.34 -0.09 19.54
N LYS A 109 -10.40 0.86 19.58
CA LYS A 109 -10.71 2.29 19.42
C LYS A 109 -9.86 2.86 18.31
N THR A 110 -10.48 3.64 17.46
CA THR A 110 -9.77 4.50 16.52
C THR A 110 -9.34 5.76 17.27
N ARG A 111 -8.04 6.05 17.28
CA ARG A 111 -7.52 7.30 17.82
C ARG A 111 -6.70 8.00 16.75
N ARG A 112 -6.67 9.33 16.83
CA ARG A 112 -5.76 10.13 16.02
C ARG A 112 -4.33 9.73 16.39
N LEU A 113 -3.54 9.34 15.39
CA LEU A 113 -2.12 9.13 15.60
C LEU A 113 -1.44 10.49 15.57
N HIS A 114 -0.73 10.80 16.64
CA HIS A 114 0.15 11.95 16.69
C HIS A 114 1.56 11.48 16.33
N ASN A 115 2.27 12.28 15.53
CA ASN A 115 3.64 12.02 15.07
C ASN A 115 3.76 10.94 13.98
N PHE A 116 2.71 10.71 13.20
CA PHE A 116 2.72 9.80 12.06
C PHE A 116 2.07 10.44 10.83
N HIS A 117 2.53 10.02 9.67
CA HIS A 117 1.94 10.32 8.36
C HIS A 117 1.81 9.04 7.54
N ASP A 118 0.84 9.06 6.64
CA ASP A 118 0.57 7.98 5.70
C ASP A 118 1.19 8.35 4.35
N VAL A 119 2.00 7.44 3.81
CA VAL A 119 2.65 7.55 2.49
C VAL A 119 1.93 6.61 1.54
N TYR A 120 1.28 7.17 0.53
CA TYR A 120 0.55 6.47 -0.51
C TYR A 120 1.51 6.23 -1.69
N ILE A 121 1.93 4.97 -1.85
CA ILE A 121 2.89 4.55 -2.86
C ILE A 121 2.11 4.07 -4.08
N SER A 122 2.36 4.71 -5.22
CA SER A 122 1.79 4.32 -6.51
C SER A 122 2.75 3.45 -7.30
N VAL A 123 2.28 2.28 -7.73
CA VAL A 123 3.01 1.32 -8.58
C VAL A 123 2.16 1.01 -9.80
N PHE A 124 2.76 0.92 -10.99
CA PHE A 124 2.04 0.56 -12.23
C PHE A 124 2.60 -0.68 -12.91
N ILE A 125 1.75 -1.33 -13.70
CA ILE A 125 2.12 -2.30 -14.75
C ILE A 125 1.67 -1.79 -16.12
#